data_AF-A0A523RA70-F1
#
_entry.id   AF-A0A523RA70-F1
#
_cell.length_a   1.000
_cell.length_b   1.000
_cell.length_c   1.000
_cell.angle_alpha   90.00
_cell.angle_beta   90.00
_cell.angle_gamma   90.00
#
_symmetry.space_group_name_H-M   'P 1'
#
loop_
_entity.id
_entity.type
_entity.pdbx_description
1 polymer ?
#
loop_
_entity_poly.entity_id
_entity_poly.type
_entity_poly.pdbx_seq_one_letter_code
_entity_poly.pdbx_strand_id
1 'polypeptide(L)'
;MTGLDKLNVARKILLEDLLPKIKNEYIDDERPFLEISFFKGLILYIRYNDYEEYSYQLIFSQKPLDRIRYDNYDDVWNVKSNPHHFHPKGEKTAIESSMNGDPKHDMIILIKELLIVL
;
A
#
# COMPACT_ATOMS: atom_id res chain seq x y z
N MET A 1 -8.89 -3.67 15.45
CA MET A 1 -9.62 -3.23 14.23
C MET A 1 -9.59 -4.41 13.29
N THR A 2 -10.71 -4.77 12.68
CA THR A 2 -10.70 -5.79 11.62
C THR A 2 -9.91 -5.29 10.41
N GLY A 3 -9.53 -6.19 9.50
CA GLY A 3 -8.92 -5.80 8.23
C GLY A 3 -9.80 -4.84 7.44
N LEU A 4 -11.11 -5.05 7.46
CA LEU A 4 -12.08 -4.16 6.83
C LEU A 4 -12.13 -2.77 7.48
N ASP A 5 -12.08 -2.70 8.82
CA ASP A 5 -12.00 -1.41 9.53
C ASP A 5 -10.74 -0.63 9.12
N LYS A 6 -9.59 -1.31 9.07
CA LYS A 6 -8.32 -0.70 8.65
C LYS A 6 -8.38 -0.22 7.21
N LEU A 7 -8.98 -1.01 6.31
CA LEU A 7 -9.18 -0.65 4.92
C LEU A 7 -10.04 0.60 4.76
N ASN A 8 -11.14 0.69 5.51
CA ASN A 8 -12.03 1.84 5.48
C ASN A 8 -11.36 3.12 6.00
N VAL A 9 -10.55 3.01 7.06
CA VAL A 9 -9.74 4.13 7.55
C VAL A 9 -8.72 4.57 6.49
N ALA A 10 -8.00 3.62 5.90
CA ALA A 10 -7.02 3.91 4.85
C ALA A 10 -7.67 4.59 3.64
N ARG A 11 -8.79 4.04 3.15
CA ARG A 11 -9.57 4.60 2.04
C ARG A 11 -10.00 6.02 2.32
N LYS A 12 -10.57 6.28 3.52
CA LYS A 12 -11.01 7.62 3.89
C LYS A 12 -9.88 8.64 3.79
N ILE A 13 -8.72 8.34 4.40
CA ILE A 13 -7.55 9.24 4.39
C ILE A 13 -7.06 9.49 2.96
N LEU A 14 -6.98 8.45 2.12
CA LEU A 14 -6.56 8.59 0.73
C LEU A 14 -7.53 9.44 -0.10
N LEU A 15 -8.84 9.25 0.08
CA LEU A 15 -9.84 10.04 -0.65
C LEU A 15 -9.83 11.51 -0.21
N GLU A 16 -9.58 11.81 1.06
CA GLU A 16 -9.49 13.21 1.52
C GLU A 16 -8.41 14.00 0.77
N ASP A 17 -7.23 13.40 0.50
CA ASP A 17 -6.10 14.10 -0.10
C ASP A 17 -5.93 13.88 -1.62
N LEU A 18 -6.40 12.75 -2.15
CA LEU A 18 -6.09 12.33 -3.52
C LEU A 18 -7.29 12.24 -4.45
N LEU A 19 -8.52 12.52 -3.99
CA LEU A 19 -9.74 12.40 -4.82
C LEU A 19 -9.62 13.02 -6.23
N PRO A 20 -9.06 14.23 -6.43
CA PRO A 20 -8.94 14.82 -7.78
C PRO A 20 -7.98 14.08 -8.73
N LYS A 21 -7.14 13.18 -8.21
CA LYS A 21 -6.15 12.40 -8.97
C LYS A 21 -6.64 10.97 -9.28
N ILE A 22 -7.72 10.54 -8.61
CA ILE A 22 -8.28 9.19 -8.73
C ILE A 22 -9.20 9.12 -9.93
N LYS A 23 -8.97 8.13 -10.78
CA LYS A 23 -9.82 7.81 -11.94
C LYS A 23 -10.97 6.88 -11.53
N ASN A 24 -10.64 5.83 -10.77
CA ASN A 24 -11.61 4.85 -10.27
C ASN A 24 -11.06 4.14 -9.04
N GLU A 25 -11.96 3.60 -8.23
CA GLU A 25 -11.65 2.73 -7.10
C GLU A 25 -12.49 1.44 -7.18
N TYR A 26 -11.97 0.37 -6.58
CA TYR A 26 -12.67 -0.89 -6.39
C TYR A 26 -12.37 -1.41 -4.98
N ILE A 27 -13.39 -1.92 -4.30
CA ILE A 27 -13.29 -2.46 -2.94
C ILE A 27 -13.88 -3.87 -2.90
N ASP A 28 -13.16 -4.77 -2.23
CA ASP A 28 -13.63 -6.12 -1.87
C ASP A 28 -13.69 -6.18 -0.33
N ASP A 29 -14.91 -6.14 0.22
CA ASP A 29 -15.15 -6.13 1.65
C ASP A 29 -15.03 -7.53 2.29
N GLU A 30 -15.28 -8.60 1.51
CA GLU A 30 -15.14 -9.99 1.98
C GLU A 30 -13.66 -10.35 2.17
N ARG A 31 -12.80 -9.80 1.32
CA ARG A 31 -11.35 -9.97 1.40
C ARG A 31 -10.71 -8.59 1.40
N PRO A 32 -10.63 -7.90 2.56
CA PRO A 32 -10.34 -6.48 2.68
C PRO A 32 -9.23 -6.00 1.74
N PHE A 33 -9.66 -5.47 0.61
CA PHE A 33 -8.80 -5.09 -0.50
C PHE A 33 -9.36 -3.85 -1.19
N LEU A 34 -8.45 -2.93 -1.51
CA LEU A 34 -8.73 -1.68 -2.20
C LEU A 34 -7.79 -1.57 -3.39
N GLU A 35 -8.37 -1.35 -4.56
CA GLU A 35 -7.67 -0.93 -5.76
C GLU A 35 -8.03 0.52 -6.07
N ILE A 36 -7.03 1.36 -6.31
CA ILE A 36 -7.20 2.73 -6.79
C ILE A 36 -6.39 2.88 -8.08
N SER A 37 -7.08 3.23 -9.15
CA SER A 37 -6.46 3.62 -10.41
C SER A 37 -6.43 5.14 -10.51
N PHE A 38 -5.28 5.71 -10.87
CA PHE A 38 -5.10 7.16 -11.02
C PHE A 38 -5.11 7.60 -12.49
N PHE A 39 -5.40 8.88 -12.76
CA PHE A 39 -5.42 9.40 -14.14
C PHE A 39 -4.07 9.27 -14.89
N LYS A 40 -2.95 9.24 -14.17
CA LYS A 40 -1.61 9.02 -14.75
C LYS A 40 -1.30 7.55 -15.10
N GLY A 41 -2.24 6.62 -14.87
CA GLY A 41 -2.07 5.20 -15.17
C GLY A 41 -1.37 4.39 -14.08
N LEU A 42 -1.07 5.00 -12.92
CA LEU A 42 -0.61 4.30 -11.73
C LEU A 42 -1.77 3.52 -11.10
N ILE A 43 -1.46 2.38 -10.49
CA ILE A 43 -2.43 1.57 -9.75
C ILE A 43 -1.89 1.31 -8.34
N LEU A 44 -2.68 1.65 -7.33
CA LEU A 44 -2.41 1.34 -5.93
C LEU A 44 -3.30 0.19 -5.48
N TYR A 45 -2.68 -0.81 -4.87
CA TYR A 45 -3.33 -1.91 -4.18
C TYR A 45 -3.06 -1.82 -2.69
N ILE A 46 -4.11 -1.94 -1.88
CA ILE A 46 -4.03 -2.01 -0.43
C ILE A 46 -4.78 -3.25 0.02
N ARG A 47 -4.16 -4.03 0.92
CA ARG A 47 -4.76 -5.20 1.56
C ARG A 47 -4.52 -5.15 3.05
N TYR A 48 -5.51 -5.58 3.80
CA TYR A 48 -5.40 -5.93 5.21
C TYR A 48 -6.05 -7.28 5.45
N ASN A 49 -5.77 -7.91 6.59
CA ASN A 49 -6.57 -9.00 7.11
C ASN A 49 -6.73 -8.91 8.63
N ASP A 50 -7.41 -9.91 9.20
CA ASP A 50 -7.67 -9.99 10.65
C ASP A 50 -6.49 -10.59 11.45
N TYR A 51 -5.34 -10.80 10.80
CA TYR A 51 -4.12 -11.36 11.39
C TYR A 51 -3.00 -10.31 11.54
N GLU A 52 -3.35 -9.02 11.53
CA GLU A 52 -2.40 -7.91 11.59
C GLU A 52 -1.43 -7.83 10.39
N GLU A 53 -1.75 -8.51 9.29
CA GLU A 53 -0.98 -8.45 8.05
C GLU A 53 -1.55 -7.39 7.10
N TYR A 54 -0.67 -6.80 6.29
CA TYR A 54 -0.99 -5.78 5.32
C TYR A 54 -0.06 -5.84 4.10
N SER A 55 -0.52 -5.30 2.99
CA SER A 55 0.33 -5.02 1.84
C SER A 55 -0.15 -3.75 1.14
N TYR A 56 0.79 -2.84 0.85
CA TYR A 56 0.58 -1.67 0.00
C TYR A 56 1.48 -1.78 -1.22
N GLN A 57 0.91 -1.81 -2.40
CA GLN A 57 1.65 -1.99 -3.65
C GLN A 57 1.26 -0.93 -4.67
N LEU A 58 2.25 -0.16 -5.15
CA LEU A 58 2.06 0.83 -6.19
C LEU A 58 2.73 0.33 -7.47
N ILE A 59 1.93 0.11 -8.51
CA ILE A 59 2.35 -0.37 -9.83
C ILE A 59 2.53 0.82 -10.78
N PHE A 60 3.71 0.94 -11.39
CA PHE A 60 4.03 1.98 -12.38
C PHE A 60 3.82 1.50 -13.81
N SER A 61 4.09 0.22 -14.08
CA SER A 61 3.75 -0.42 -15.35
C SER A 61 3.69 -1.94 -15.20
N GLN A 62 3.39 -2.63 -16.30
CA GLN A 62 3.38 -4.11 -16.36
C GLN A 62 4.79 -4.73 -16.38
N LYS A 63 5.86 -3.92 -16.42
CA LYS A 63 7.23 -4.44 -16.39
C LYS A 63 7.51 -5.09 -15.03
N PRO A 64 8.22 -6.23 -15.00
CA PRO A 64 8.62 -6.85 -13.74
C PRO A 64 9.37 -5.86 -12.84
N LEU A 65 9.02 -5.85 -11.55
CA LEU A 65 9.61 -4.96 -10.53
C LEU A 65 9.40 -3.45 -10.75
N ASP A 66 8.63 -3.04 -11.77
CA ASP A 66 8.24 -1.64 -11.96
C ASP A 66 7.09 -1.26 -11.02
N ARG A 67 7.35 -1.47 -9.73
CA ARG A 67 6.45 -1.31 -8.59
C ARG A 67 7.24 -1.03 -7.33
N ILE A 68 6.60 -0.43 -6.34
CA ILE A 68 7.07 -0.48 -4.95
C ILE A 68 6.07 -1.29 -4.11
N ARG A 69 6.55 -1.90 -3.02
CA ARG A 69 5.66 -2.63 -2.10
C ARG A 69 6.12 -2.53 -0.65
N TYR A 70 5.20 -2.21 0.26
CA TYR A 70 5.36 -2.37 1.70
C TYR A 70 4.51 -3.56 2.14
N ASP A 71 5.07 -4.46 2.94
CA ASP A 71 4.45 -5.77 3.23
C ASP A 71 4.95 -6.32 4.59
N ASN A 72 4.16 -7.19 5.22
CA ASN A 72 4.55 -8.00 6.38
C ASN A 72 3.99 -9.43 6.37
N TYR A 73 3.46 -9.91 5.24
CA TYR A 73 2.93 -11.28 5.09
C TYR A 73 4.00 -12.38 5.19
N ASP A 74 5.27 -12.03 4.99
CA ASP A 74 6.39 -12.94 5.15
C ASP A 74 7.49 -12.30 6.02
N ASP A 75 8.19 -13.14 6.78
CA ASP A 75 9.21 -12.76 7.76
C ASP A 75 10.62 -13.24 7.34
N VAL A 76 10.79 -13.60 6.07
CA VAL A 76 12.04 -14.17 5.54
C VAL A 76 13.14 -13.12 5.33
N TRP A 77 12.80 -11.83 5.40
CA TRP A 77 13.74 -10.74 5.15
C TRP A 77 14.54 -10.38 6.39
N ASN A 78 15.87 -10.42 6.27
CA ASN A 78 16.79 -10.00 7.31
C ASN A 78 16.92 -8.46 7.36
N VAL A 79 15.86 -7.80 7.82
CA VAL A 79 15.77 -6.34 7.99
C VAL A 79 15.37 -5.99 9.43
N LYS A 80 15.78 -4.83 9.95
CA LYS A 80 15.50 -4.48 11.36
C LYS A 80 14.01 -4.32 11.67
N SER A 81 13.21 -3.96 10.68
CA SER A 81 11.77 -3.75 10.79
C SER A 81 10.96 -5.05 10.67
N ASN A 82 11.60 -6.22 10.59
CA ASN A 82 10.92 -7.51 10.45
C ASN A 82 9.78 -7.66 11.48
N PRO A 83 8.56 -8.10 11.06
CA PRO A 83 8.23 -8.65 9.74
C PRO A 83 7.99 -7.61 8.65
N HIS A 84 7.88 -6.33 9.00
CA HIS A 84 7.65 -5.25 8.05
C HIS A 84 8.86 -5.02 7.16
N HIS A 85 8.64 -4.94 5.86
CA HIS A 85 9.72 -4.75 4.91
C HIS A 85 9.23 -4.01 3.66
N PHE A 86 10.16 -3.30 3.02
CA PHE A 86 9.88 -2.50 1.83
C PHE A 86 10.65 -3.06 0.64
N HIS A 87 9.98 -3.22 -0.49
CA HIS A 87 10.53 -3.59 -1.79
C HIS A 87 10.67 -2.32 -2.65
N PRO A 88 11.90 -1.78 -2.81
CA PRO A 88 12.12 -0.63 -3.66
C PRO A 88 11.87 -0.94 -5.14
N LYS A 89 11.64 0.13 -5.90
CA LYS A 89 11.36 0.04 -7.33
C LYS A 89 12.54 -0.55 -8.08
N GLY A 90 12.29 -1.61 -8.85
CA GLY A 90 13.32 -2.29 -9.65
C GLY A 90 14.20 -3.26 -8.86
N GLU A 91 14.03 -3.35 -7.54
CA GLU A 91 14.88 -4.15 -6.67
C GLU A 91 14.25 -5.50 -6.32
N LYS A 92 15.10 -6.52 -6.11
CA LYS A 92 14.67 -7.87 -5.67
C LYS A 92 14.78 -8.06 -4.16
N THR A 93 15.59 -7.25 -3.50
CA THR A 93 15.85 -7.33 -2.07
C THR A 93 14.97 -6.35 -1.32
N ALA A 94 14.38 -6.81 -0.23
CA ALA A 94 13.68 -5.91 0.68
C ALA A 94 14.66 -5.16 1.60
N ILE A 95 14.26 -3.96 2.00
CA ILE A 95 14.94 -3.12 2.99
C ILE A 95 14.00 -2.80 4.16
N GLU A 96 14.51 -2.05 5.14
CA GLU A 96 13.73 -1.61 6.29
C GLU A 96 12.50 -0.80 5.83
N SER A 97 11.33 -1.12 6.39
CA SER A 97 10.08 -0.43 6.15
C SER A 97 9.87 0.70 7.16
N SER A 98 9.35 1.83 6.70
CA SER A 98 8.83 2.92 7.55
C SER A 98 7.38 2.72 7.97
N MET A 99 6.71 1.71 7.41
CA MET A 99 5.30 1.39 7.62
C MET A 99 5.14 0.16 8.53
N ASN A 100 4.04 0.11 9.29
CA ASN A 100 3.83 -0.88 10.35
C ASN A 100 2.43 -1.52 10.35
N GLY A 101 1.58 -1.19 9.39
CA GLY A 101 0.22 -1.71 9.27
C GLY A 101 -0.84 -0.87 9.98
N ASP A 102 -0.47 0.26 10.59
CA ASP A 102 -1.42 1.24 11.11
C ASP A 102 -1.85 2.20 9.98
N PRO A 103 -3.11 2.15 9.50
CA PRO A 103 -3.56 3.01 8.42
C PRO A 103 -3.43 4.51 8.71
N LYS A 104 -3.48 4.94 9.98
CA LYS A 104 -3.37 6.37 10.32
C LYS A 104 -1.94 6.90 10.18
N HIS A 105 -0.95 6.05 10.43
CA HIS A 105 0.47 6.37 10.26
C HIS A 105 0.88 6.15 8.80
N ASP A 106 0.57 4.98 8.25
CA ASP A 106 1.06 4.52 6.96
C ASP A 106 0.52 5.33 5.79
N MET A 107 -0.77 5.73 5.82
CA MET A 107 -1.34 6.51 4.72
C MET A 107 -0.71 7.90 4.60
N ILE A 108 -0.27 8.51 5.70
CA ILE A 108 0.44 9.79 5.67
C ILE A 108 1.76 9.65 4.90
N ILE A 109 2.48 8.54 5.09
CA ILE A 109 3.71 8.24 4.36
C ILE A 109 3.38 7.95 2.89
N LEU A 110 2.40 7.08 2.64
CA LEU A 110 2.03 6.65 1.30
C LEU A 110 1.54 7.82 0.42
N ILE A 111 0.77 8.76 0.99
CA ILE A 111 0.33 9.97 0.27
C ILE A 111 1.52 10.81 -0.18
N LYS A 112 2.56 10.97 0.66
CA LYS A 112 3.77 11.71 0.27
C LYS A 112 4.47 11.05 -0.92
N GLU A 113 4.61 9.73 -0.89
CA GLU A 113 5.18 8.96 -2.01
C GLU A 113 4.34 9.12 -3.29
N LEU A 114 3.01 9.03 -3.17
CA LEU A 114 2.08 9.19 -4.29
C LEU A 114 2.15 10.60 -4.89
N LEU A 115 2.25 11.65 -4.08
CA LEU A 115 2.33 13.04 -4.56
C LEU A 115 3.59 13.35 -5.37
N ILE A 116 4.66 12.57 -5.22
CA ILE A 116 5.89 12.72 -6.03
C ILE A 116 5.65 12.22 -7.47
N VAL A 117 4.77 11.23 -7.65
CA VAL A 117 4.61 10.49 -8.91
C VAL A 117 3.26 10.74 -9.61
N LEU A 118 2.24 11.20 -8.87
CA LEU A 118 0.92 11.61 -9.39
C LEU A 118 0.90 13.00 -9.99
#